data_AF-A0A3M1TN63-F1
#
_entry.id   AF-A0A3M1TN63-F1
#
_cell.length_a   1.000
_cell.length_b   1.000
_cell.length_c   1.000
_cell.angle_alpha   90.00
_cell.angle_beta   90.00
_cell.angle_gamma   90.00
#
_symmetry.space_group_name_H-M   'P 1'
#
loop_
_entity.id
_entity.type
_entity.pdbx_description
1 polymer ?
#
loop_
_entity_poly.entity_id
_entity_poly.type
_entity_poly.pdbx_seq_one_letter_code
_entity_poly.pdbx_strand_id
1 'polypeptide(L)'
;MNAVKDASSDLSVKAACEALGVPRSSFYRHRWGRRFTHPRRWPRPTRRALTDPERQEVLDVLHSEPYVDKPPAQVWAAVLDHEERLLCSMSTMYRILAANGEVRERRNQLQHPRYVKPVLEATGPKQIWSWDITKLRGPEKRVFFSLYVILDIFSRCVVGWLISERECAELAEQLFRETCEKEGVEPGEVTAHSDRGPPMTAKTTTQLLADLGLTQSFSRPRVSNDNAYSESQFKTLKYRPEFPGRFGSLADARAFCRRFFEWYNREHYHSSLGLLTPWSVHSGEFEQVLQKRQEVLNRAYAAHPERFVRGRPTVKRPPTRVWINEPQAVEISK
;
A
#
# COMPACT_ATOMS: atom_id res chain seq x y z
N MET A 1 21.02 32.78 13.89
CA MET A 1 22.25 33.33 14.52
C MET A 1 22.21 34.85 14.61
N ASN A 2 21.89 35.59 13.53
CA ASN A 2 21.71 37.05 13.58
C ASN A 2 20.56 37.46 14.51
N ALA A 3 19.41 36.78 14.46
CA ALA A 3 18.30 37.03 15.39
C ALA A 3 18.68 36.92 16.89
N VAL A 4 19.61 36.02 17.26
CA VAL A 4 20.13 35.91 18.64
C VAL A 4 21.07 37.06 18.99
N LYS A 5 21.85 37.53 18.00
CA LYS A 5 22.72 38.70 18.15
C LYS A 5 21.90 39.98 18.32
N ASP A 6 20.83 40.11 17.54
CA ASP A 6 19.92 41.26 17.59
C ASP A 6 19.09 41.24 18.86
N ALA A 7 18.56 40.08 19.29
CA ALA A 7 17.90 39.97 20.60
C ALA A 7 18.86 40.15 21.80
N SER A 8 20.17 39.94 21.61
CA SER A 8 21.17 40.13 22.67
C SER A 8 21.57 41.58 22.94
N SER A 9 21.04 42.56 22.19
CA SER A 9 21.19 43.99 22.54
C SER A 9 20.34 44.37 23.75
N ASP A 10 19.14 43.80 23.84
CA ASP A 10 18.14 44.15 24.86
C ASP A 10 17.94 43.04 25.91
N LEU A 11 18.40 41.82 25.63
CA LEU A 11 18.34 40.66 26.52
C LEU A 11 19.72 40.05 26.74
N SER A 12 19.88 39.32 27.85
CA SER A 12 21.09 38.50 28.02
C SER A 12 21.19 37.45 26.91
N VAL A 13 22.42 37.14 26.45
CA VAL A 13 22.66 36.09 25.45
C VAL A 13 22.04 34.74 25.84
N LYS A 14 21.91 34.47 27.14
CA LYS A 14 21.21 33.27 27.65
C LYS A 14 19.71 33.33 27.32
N ALA A 15 19.04 34.42 27.67
CA ALA A 15 17.62 34.61 27.40
C ALA A 15 17.31 34.67 25.90
N ALA A 16 18.17 35.31 25.10
CA ALA A 16 18.03 35.35 23.64
C ALA A 16 18.20 33.97 22.99
N CYS A 17 19.16 33.15 23.46
CA CYS A 17 19.33 31.77 23.01
C CYS A 17 18.16 30.86 23.40
N GLU A 18 17.63 31.00 24.62
CA GLU A 18 16.48 30.24 25.11
C GLU A 18 15.20 30.60 24.36
N ALA A 19 14.92 31.90 24.16
CA ALA A 19 13.75 32.38 23.45
C ALA A 19 13.73 31.97 21.96
N LEU A 20 14.91 31.86 21.34
CA LEU A 20 15.06 31.52 19.92
C LEU A 20 15.42 30.05 19.67
N GLY A 21 15.45 29.21 20.72
CA GLY A 21 15.73 27.78 20.61
C GLY A 21 17.13 27.45 20.08
N VAL A 22 18.12 28.34 20.27
CA VAL A 22 19.48 28.15 19.77
C VAL A 22 20.41 27.72 20.92
N PRO A 23 21.12 26.58 20.80
CA PRO A 23 22.14 26.20 21.78
C PRO A 23 23.22 27.27 21.88
N ARG A 24 23.53 27.69 23.11
CA ARG A 24 24.51 28.76 23.40
C ARG A 24 25.91 28.45 22.84
N SER A 25 26.28 27.16 22.80
CA SER A 25 27.53 26.67 22.20
C SER A 25 27.61 26.93 20.70
N SER A 26 26.50 26.76 19.97
CA SER A 26 26.42 27.09 18.55
C SER A 26 26.52 28.59 18.31
N PHE A 27 25.91 29.42 19.17
CA PHE A 27 26.00 30.88 19.06
C PHE A 27 27.45 31.37 19.18
N TYR A 28 28.19 30.94 20.21
CA TYR A 28 29.60 31.30 20.32
C TYR A 28 30.46 30.66 19.23
N ARG A 29 30.18 29.42 18.81
CA ARG A 29 30.88 28.78 17.69
C ARG A 29 30.71 29.58 16.40
N HIS A 30 29.52 30.14 16.13
CA HIS A 30 29.29 30.97 14.95
C HIS A 30 29.90 32.37 15.11
N ARG A 31 29.77 32.98 16.29
CA ARG A 31 30.37 34.29 16.60
C ARG A 31 31.90 34.26 16.52
N TRP A 32 32.53 33.13 16.90
CA TRP A 32 33.98 32.97 16.95
C TRP A 32 34.52 32.19 15.73
N GLY A 33 33.64 31.52 14.98
CA GLY A 33 33.93 30.56 13.92
C GLY A 33 34.34 31.13 12.56
N ARG A 34 35.00 32.29 12.55
CA ARG A 34 35.70 32.79 11.37
C ARG A 34 37.19 33.05 11.60
N ARG A 35 37.74 32.71 12.78
CA ARG A 35 39.18 32.85 13.06
C ARG A 35 40.03 31.63 12.66
N PHE A 36 39.42 30.50 12.29
CA PHE A 36 40.15 29.31 11.87
C PHE A 36 39.52 28.70 10.61
N THR A 37 39.91 29.21 9.43
CA THR A 37 39.76 28.48 8.18
C THR A 37 40.93 27.53 8.05
N HIS A 38 40.77 26.26 8.43
CA HIS A 38 41.73 25.25 7.99
C HIS A 38 41.60 25.10 6.47
N PRO A 39 42.67 25.32 5.68
CA PRO A 39 42.61 24.99 4.25
C PRO A 39 42.28 23.51 4.11
N ARG A 40 41.28 23.19 3.27
CA ARG A 40 40.93 21.81 2.91
C ARG A 40 42.21 21.13 2.41
N ARG A 41 42.82 20.28 3.24
CA ARG A 41 43.89 19.40 2.79
C ARG A 41 43.26 18.40 1.83
N TRP A 42 43.65 18.47 0.57
CA TRP A 42 43.33 17.40 -0.38
C TRP A 42 43.89 16.10 0.19
N PRO A 43 43.09 15.02 0.26
CA PRO A 43 43.59 13.76 0.77
C PRO A 43 44.77 13.34 -0.10
N ARG A 44 45.95 13.19 0.52
CA ARG A 44 47.09 12.60 -0.18
C ARG A 44 46.71 11.15 -0.54
N PRO A 45 46.96 10.69 -1.76
CA PRO A 45 46.73 9.29 -2.12
C PRO A 45 47.40 8.39 -1.09
N THR A 46 46.68 7.36 -0.64
CA THR A 46 47.25 6.41 0.31
C THR A 46 48.34 5.61 -0.39
N ARG A 47 49.34 5.10 0.35
CA ARG A 47 50.41 4.26 -0.21
C ARG A 47 49.92 2.96 -0.87
N ARG A 48 48.62 2.67 -0.81
CA ARG A 48 47.95 1.48 -1.37
C ARG A 48 47.18 1.81 -2.64
N ALA A 49 47.10 3.08 -3.03
CA ALA A 49 46.43 3.50 -4.25
C ALA A 49 47.39 3.26 -5.44
N LEU A 50 46.87 2.62 -6.48
CA LEU A 50 47.57 2.54 -7.76
C LEU A 50 47.77 3.95 -8.30
N THR A 51 48.98 4.21 -8.80
CA THR A 51 49.34 5.37 -9.59
C THR A 51 48.63 5.32 -10.95
N ASP A 52 48.52 6.46 -11.63
CA ASP A 52 47.86 6.50 -12.94
C ASP A 52 48.51 5.56 -13.98
N PRO A 53 49.85 5.42 -14.06
CA PRO A 53 50.49 4.41 -14.92
C PRO A 53 50.10 2.98 -14.58
N GLU A 54 50.04 2.61 -13.30
CA GLU A 54 49.62 1.26 -12.87
C GLU A 54 48.14 0.99 -13.19
N ARG A 55 47.29 2.03 -13.14
CA ARG A 55 45.88 1.90 -13.53
C ARG A 55 45.72 1.71 -15.03
N GLN A 56 46.56 2.38 -15.82
CA GLN A 56 46.60 2.20 -17.27
C GLN A 56 47.08 0.78 -17.63
N GLU A 57 48.12 0.28 -16.96
CA GLU A 57 48.58 -1.09 -17.16
C GLU A 57 47.49 -2.13 -16.87
N VAL A 58 46.70 -1.93 -15.80
CA VAL A 58 45.54 -2.79 -15.51
C VAL A 58 44.49 -2.72 -16.62
N LEU A 59 44.23 -1.56 -17.21
CA LEU A 59 43.33 -1.42 -18.35
C LEU A 59 43.87 -2.14 -19.58
N ASP A 60 45.14 -1.94 -19.90
CA ASP A 60 45.78 -2.53 -21.07
C ASP A 60 45.71 -4.08 -21.03
N VAL A 61 45.91 -4.67 -19.84
CA VAL A 61 45.73 -6.12 -19.65
C VAL A 61 44.26 -6.51 -19.81
N LEU A 62 43.32 -5.78 -19.21
CA LEU A 62 41.88 -6.06 -19.36
C LEU A 62 41.39 -5.88 -20.80
N HIS A 63 42.05 -5.07 -21.62
CA HIS A 63 41.75 -4.83 -23.04
C HIS A 63 42.54 -5.71 -23.99
N SER A 64 43.47 -6.52 -23.49
CA SER A 64 44.26 -7.41 -24.32
C SER A 64 43.39 -8.53 -24.92
N GLU A 65 43.78 -9.00 -26.10
CA GLU A 65 43.09 -10.03 -26.88
C GLU A 65 42.69 -11.29 -26.08
N PRO A 66 43.50 -11.85 -25.16
CA PRO A 66 43.09 -13.02 -24.38
C PRO A 66 42.06 -12.73 -23.27
N TYR A 67 41.83 -11.46 -22.91
CA TYR A 67 41.09 -11.07 -21.70
C TYR A 67 39.90 -10.14 -21.94
N VAL A 68 39.82 -9.45 -23.09
CA VAL A 68 38.81 -8.42 -23.40
C VAL A 68 37.35 -8.87 -23.23
N ASP A 69 37.04 -10.14 -23.50
CA ASP A 69 35.69 -10.71 -23.36
C ASP A 69 35.47 -11.52 -22.07
N LYS A 70 36.44 -11.52 -21.16
CA LYS A 70 36.37 -12.27 -19.90
C LYS A 70 35.95 -11.38 -18.74
N PRO A 71 35.14 -11.89 -17.78
CA PRO A 71 34.84 -11.13 -16.58
C PRO A 71 36.13 -10.89 -15.77
N PRO A 72 36.28 -9.74 -15.09
CA PRO A 72 37.49 -9.41 -14.32
C PRO A 72 37.93 -10.47 -13.30
N ALA A 73 36.99 -11.27 -12.77
CA ALA A 73 37.32 -12.39 -11.89
C ALA A 73 38.10 -13.51 -12.59
N GLN A 74 37.77 -13.81 -13.85
CA GLN A 74 38.51 -14.79 -14.66
C GLN A 74 39.84 -14.23 -15.14
N VAL A 75 39.89 -12.94 -15.51
CA VAL A 75 41.15 -12.28 -15.86
C VAL A 75 42.10 -12.28 -14.67
N TRP A 76 41.61 -11.94 -13.48
CA TRP A 76 42.39 -11.95 -12.25
C TRP A 76 43.02 -13.33 -11.96
N ALA A 77 42.25 -14.42 -12.12
CA ALA A 77 42.79 -15.77 -11.96
C ALA A 77 43.79 -16.13 -13.06
N ALA A 78 43.47 -15.84 -14.33
CA ALA A 78 44.33 -16.18 -15.47
C ALA A 78 45.68 -15.45 -15.44
N VAL A 79 45.72 -14.19 -15.01
CA VAL A 79 46.97 -13.42 -14.87
C VAL A 79 47.83 -14.00 -13.73
N LEU A 80 47.22 -14.48 -12.65
CA LEU A 80 47.96 -15.15 -11.58
C LEU A 80 48.53 -16.50 -12.02
N ASP A 81 47.73 -17.28 -12.75
CA ASP A 81 48.09 -18.65 -13.14
C ASP A 81 49.09 -18.68 -14.31
N HIS A 82 49.05 -17.71 -15.22
CA HIS A 82 49.84 -17.73 -16.46
C HIS A 82 50.92 -16.66 -16.53
N GLU A 83 50.69 -15.47 -15.96
CA GLU A 83 51.68 -14.39 -15.93
C GLU A 83 52.40 -14.30 -14.57
N GLU A 84 52.04 -15.15 -13.60
CA GLU A 84 52.62 -15.23 -12.25
C GLU A 84 52.68 -13.87 -11.52
N ARG A 85 51.70 -12.99 -11.79
CA ARG A 85 51.73 -11.60 -11.33
C ARG A 85 50.41 -11.14 -10.72
N LEU A 86 50.49 -10.40 -9.61
CA LEU A 86 49.32 -9.74 -9.02
C LEU A 86 49.25 -8.28 -9.45
N LEU A 87 48.33 -7.97 -10.36
CA LEU A 87 48.04 -6.61 -10.82
C LEU A 87 47.37 -5.75 -9.73
N CYS A 88 46.18 -6.17 -9.29
CA CYS A 88 45.43 -5.52 -8.22
C CYS A 88 44.29 -6.43 -7.75
N SER A 89 43.48 -5.99 -6.77
CA SER A 89 42.28 -6.74 -6.37
C SER A 89 41.21 -6.73 -7.46
N MET A 90 40.38 -7.78 -7.53
CA MET A 90 39.22 -7.84 -8.44
C MET A 90 38.31 -6.60 -8.32
N SER A 91 38.04 -6.13 -7.10
CA SER A 91 37.25 -4.92 -6.86
C SER A 91 37.91 -3.65 -7.40
N THR A 92 39.24 -3.63 -7.54
CA THR A 92 39.97 -2.53 -8.20
C THR A 92 39.80 -2.60 -9.70
N MET A 93 39.89 -3.78 -10.32
CA MET A 93 39.63 -3.97 -11.76
C MET A 93 38.23 -3.49 -12.13
N TYR A 94 37.19 -3.91 -11.39
CA TYR A 94 35.81 -3.43 -11.63
C TYR A 94 35.66 -1.92 -11.47
N ARG A 95 36.33 -1.30 -10.48
CA ARG A 95 36.30 0.16 -10.30
C ARG A 95 36.98 0.90 -11.45
N ILE A 96 38.07 0.36 -11.98
CA ILE A 96 38.79 0.93 -13.13
C ILE A 96 37.93 0.85 -14.39
N LEU A 97 37.33 -0.31 -14.68
CA LEU A 97 36.40 -0.46 -15.82
C LEU A 97 35.16 0.42 -15.68
N ALA A 98 34.60 0.55 -14.46
CA ALA A 98 33.46 1.42 -14.21
C ALA A 98 33.81 2.91 -14.42
N ALA A 99 35.01 3.34 -14.01
CA ALA A 99 35.50 4.70 -14.25
C ALA A 99 35.67 5.01 -15.75
N ASN A 100 35.94 3.99 -16.57
CA ASN A 100 36.01 4.10 -18.03
C ASN A 100 34.68 3.82 -18.73
N GLY A 101 33.60 3.57 -17.98
CA GLY A 101 32.26 3.34 -18.52
C GLY A 101 32.08 2.00 -19.23
N GLU A 102 32.92 1.01 -18.94
CA GLU A 102 32.96 -0.31 -19.58
C GLU A 102 32.22 -1.39 -18.79
N VAL A 103 31.87 -1.10 -17.53
CA VAL A 103 30.91 -1.89 -16.76
C VAL A 103 29.51 -1.35 -17.07
N ARG A 104 28.80 -2.02 -17.98
CA ARG A 104 27.41 -1.69 -18.29
C ARG A 104 26.52 -2.91 -18.14
N GLU A 105 25.34 -2.69 -17.57
CA GLU A 105 24.26 -3.66 -17.58
C GLU A 105 23.79 -3.82 -19.04
N ARG A 106 24.00 -5.01 -19.62
CA ARG A 106 23.68 -5.28 -21.04
C ARG A 106 22.20 -5.57 -21.27
N ARG A 107 21.41 -5.82 -20.21
CA ARG A 107 19.99 -6.15 -20.32
C ARG A 107 19.12 -4.90 -20.43
N ASN A 108 18.23 -4.89 -21.42
CA ASN A 108 17.21 -3.86 -21.53
C ASN A 108 16.15 -4.08 -20.44
N GLN A 109 16.27 -3.38 -19.31
CA GLN A 109 15.30 -3.44 -18.22
C GLN A 109 14.02 -2.74 -18.64
N LEU A 110 12.89 -3.46 -18.61
CA LEU A 110 11.56 -2.85 -18.78
C LEU A 110 11.34 -1.82 -17.67
N GLN A 111 11.39 -0.54 -18.02
CA GLN A 111 10.98 0.53 -17.12
C GLN A 111 9.45 0.52 -17.03
N HIS A 112 8.93 0.01 -15.91
CA HIS A 112 7.49 0.10 -15.64
C HIS A 112 7.10 1.55 -15.36
N PRO A 113 6.04 2.08 -16.02
CA PRO A 113 5.53 3.41 -15.70
C PRO A 113 5.11 3.50 -14.23
N ARG A 114 5.39 4.64 -13.59
CA ARG A 114 4.96 4.91 -12.21
C ARG A 114 3.46 5.13 -12.19
N TYR A 115 2.71 4.17 -11.67
CA TYR A 115 1.28 4.31 -11.46
C TYR A 115 1.00 5.11 -10.18
N VAL A 116 0.14 6.13 -10.28
CA VAL A 116 -0.35 6.89 -9.13
C VAL A 116 -1.11 5.93 -8.20
N LYS A 117 -0.75 5.92 -6.92
CA LYS A 117 -1.43 5.14 -5.89
C LYS A 117 -2.80 5.79 -5.62
N PRO A 118 -3.93 5.12 -5.88
CA PRO A 118 -5.23 5.69 -5.55
C PRO A 118 -5.33 5.80 -4.03
N VAL A 119 -5.56 7.01 -3.51
CA VAL A 119 -5.80 7.27 -2.09
C VAL A 119 -7.26 7.67 -1.98
N LEU A 120 -8.08 6.78 -1.42
CA LEU A 120 -9.50 7.04 -1.18
C LEU A 120 -9.79 6.88 0.31
N GLU A 121 -10.53 7.81 0.89
CA GLU A 121 -10.92 7.79 2.30
C GLU A 121 -12.44 7.84 2.42
N ALA A 122 -13.02 6.94 3.22
CA ALA A 122 -14.43 6.97 3.60
C ALA A 122 -14.54 7.23 5.10
N THR A 123 -15.40 8.19 5.42
CA THR A 123 -15.79 8.61 6.78
C THR A 123 -17.16 8.06 7.20
N GLY A 124 -17.90 7.50 6.25
CA GLY A 124 -19.21 6.89 6.47
C GLY A 124 -19.59 5.91 5.37
N PRO A 125 -20.74 5.23 5.55
CA PRO A 125 -21.33 4.37 4.52
C PRO A 125 -21.67 5.17 3.25
N LYS A 126 -21.78 4.48 2.11
CA LYS A 126 -22.22 5.03 0.81
C LYS A 126 -21.32 6.14 0.27
N GLN A 127 -20.03 6.08 0.56
CA GLN A 127 -19.03 7.00 0.00
C GLN A 127 -18.09 6.29 -0.98
N ILE A 128 -17.62 5.09 -0.62
CA ILE A 128 -16.73 4.29 -1.45
C ILE A 128 -17.22 2.85 -1.47
N TRP A 129 -17.45 2.34 -2.66
CA TRP A 129 -17.76 0.94 -2.90
C TRP A 129 -16.60 0.24 -3.57
N SER A 130 -16.16 -0.87 -2.99
CA SER A 130 -15.23 -1.80 -3.62
C SER A 130 -16.04 -2.83 -4.38
N TRP A 131 -15.69 -3.14 -5.62
CA TRP A 131 -16.37 -4.19 -6.35
C TRP A 131 -15.40 -5.08 -7.09
N ASP A 132 -15.78 -6.35 -7.22
CA ASP A 132 -14.93 -7.38 -7.81
C ASP A 132 -15.77 -8.58 -8.29
N ILE A 133 -15.18 -9.41 -9.15
CA ILE A 133 -15.80 -10.59 -9.73
C ILE A 133 -15.03 -11.83 -9.30
N THR A 134 -15.74 -12.83 -8.80
CA THR A 134 -15.14 -14.13 -8.49
C THR A 134 -15.80 -15.27 -9.24
N LYS A 135 -15.00 -16.29 -9.58
CA LYS A 135 -15.48 -17.49 -10.26
C LYS A 135 -16.00 -18.52 -9.27
N LEU A 136 -17.24 -18.95 -9.48
CA LEU A 136 -17.87 -20.08 -8.81
C LEU A 136 -17.83 -21.30 -9.73
N ARG A 137 -17.51 -22.47 -9.19
CA ARG A 137 -17.44 -23.71 -9.98
C ARG A 137 -18.85 -24.19 -10.32
N GLY A 138 -19.15 -24.29 -11.61
CA GLY A 138 -20.42 -24.81 -12.11
C GLY A 138 -20.52 -26.34 -12.03
N PRO A 139 -21.61 -26.89 -12.57
CA PRO A 139 -21.93 -28.32 -12.45
C PRO A 139 -20.86 -29.20 -13.06
N GLU A 140 -20.28 -28.76 -14.18
CA GLU A 140 -19.29 -29.51 -14.94
C GLU A 140 -17.88 -28.93 -14.86
N LYS A 141 -16.89 -29.73 -15.27
CA LYS A 141 -15.50 -29.27 -15.36
C LYS A 141 -15.40 -28.17 -16.42
N ARG A 142 -14.71 -27.07 -16.08
CA ARG A 142 -14.55 -25.87 -16.92
C ARG A 142 -15.79 -24.99 -17.11
N VAL A 143 -16.95 -25.38 -16.55
CA VAL A 143 -18.10 -24.48 -16.45
C VAL A 143 -17.97 -23.66 -15.16
N PHE A 144 -18.09 -22.35 -15.28
CA PHE A 144 -17.98 -21.41 -14.16
C PHE A 144 -19.11 -20.38 -14.23
N PHE A 145 -19.59 -19.99 -13.05
CA PHE A 145 -20.44 -18.81 -12.90
C PHE A 145 -19.60 -17.64 -12.39
N SER A 146 -19.95 -16.43 -12.80
CA SER A 146 -19.28 -15.20 -12.40
C SER A 146 -20.17 -14.50 -11.37
N LEU A 147 -19.66 -14.36 -10.15
CA LEU A 147 -20.32 -13.66 -9.05
C LEU A 147 -19.70 -12.27 -8.93
N TYR A 148 -20.51 -11.26 -9.19
CA TYR A 148 -20.23 -9.84 -8.99
C TYR A 148 -20.64 -9.46 -7.58
N VAL A 149 -19.80 -8.71 -6.88
CA VAL A 149 -20.08 -8.21 -5.53
C VAL A 149 -19.69 -6.75 -5.45
N ILE A 150 -20.60 -5.92 -4.94
CA ILE A 150 -20.37 -4.53 -4.54
C ILE A 150 -20.41 -4.49 -3.01
N LEU A 151 -19.30 -4.04 -2.43
CA LEU A 151 -19.04 -3.99 -1.00
C LEU A 151 -18.81 -2.54 -0.58
N ASP A 152 -19.56 -2.07 0.42
CA ASP A 152 -19.26 -0.81 1.10
C ASP A 152 -18.01 -0.96 1.98
N ILE A 153 -16.98 -0.14 1.74
CA ILE A 153 -15.69 -0.32 2.44
C ILE A 153 -15.73 0.11 3.91
N PHE A 154 -16.65 1.02 4.26
CA PHE A 154 -16.79 1.55 5.60
C PHE A 154 -17.50 0.54 6.49
N SER A 155 -18.68 0.09 6.08
CA SER A 155 -19.51 -0.83 6.85
C SER A 155 -19.22 -2.31 6.59
N ARG A 156 -18.47 -2.65 5.54
CA ARG A 156 -18.31 -4.04 5.04
C ARG A 156 -19.60 -4.67 4.57
N CYS A 157 -20.64 -3.88 4.35
CA CYS A 157 -21.92 -4.41 3.90
C CYS A 157 -21.83 -4.72 2.41
N VAL A 158 -22.28 -5.91 2.02
CA VAL A 158 -22.51 -6.21 0.61
C VAL A 158 -23.82 -5.53 0.22
N VAL A 159 -23.72 -4.45 -0.53
CA VAL A 159 -24.85 -3.61 -0.93
C VAL A 159 -25.54 -4.17 -2.19
N GLY A 160 -24.76 -4.78 -3.07
CA GLY A 160 -25.24 -5.40 -4.31
C GLY A 160 -24.43 -6.64 -4.69
N TRP A 161 -25.08 -7.62 -5.33
CA TRP A 161 -24.41 -8.76 -5.94
C TRP A 161 -25.25 -9.33 -7.09
N LEU A 162 -24.58 -9.97 -8.05
CA LEU A 162 -25.23 -10.61 -9.20
C LEU A 162 -24.45 -11.86 -9.63
N ILE A 163 -25.15 -12.88 -10.12
CA ILE A 163 -24.52 -14.09 -10.68
C ILE A 163 -24.95 -14.27 -12.13
N SER A 164 -23.97 -14.50 -12.98
CA SER A 164 -24.16 -14.77 -14.41
C SER A 164 -23.29 -15.93 -14.91
N GLU A 165 -23.66 -16.48 -16.06
CA GLU A 165 -22.87 -17.50 -16.76
C GLU A 165 -21.73 -16.88 -17.57
N ARG A 166 -21.87 -15.61 -17.98
CA ARG A 166 -20.89 -14.88 -18.78
C ARG A 166 -20.57 -13.53 -18.15
N GLU A 167 -19.31 -13.11 -18.27
CA GLU A 167 -18.93 -11.75 -17.90
C GLU A 167 -19.35 -10.78 -19.00
N CYS A 168 -20.11 -9.74 -18.63
CA CYS A 168 -20.70 -8.78 -19.54
C CYS A 168 -20.78 -7.41 -18.85
N ALA A 169 -20.46 -6.33 -19.56
CA ALA A 169 -20.44 -4.98 -18.98
C ALA A 169 -21.86 -4.51 -18.61
N GLU A 170 -22.86 -4.93 -19.38
CA GLU A 170 -24.28 -4.67 -19.21
C GLU A 170 -24.82 -5.27 -17.91
N LEU A 171 -24.25 -6.39 -17.45
CA LEU A 171 -24.62 -6.99 -16.16
C LEU A 171 -24.04 -6.21 -14.99
N ALA A 172 -22.83 -5.67 -15.15
CA ALA A 172 -22.26 -4.75 -14.16
C ALA A 172 -23.10 -3.48 -14.08
N GLU A 173 -23.56 -2.95 -15.21
CA GLU A 173 -24.48 -1.80 -15.26
C GLU A 173 -25.74 -2.03 -14.46
N GLN A 174 -26.45 -3.10 -14.79
CA GLN A 174 -27.70 -3.44 -14.15
C GLN A 174 -27.50 -3.55 -12.65
N LEU A 175 -26.42 -4.22 -12.23
CA LEU A 175 -26.07 -4.36 -10.82
C LEU A 175 -25.84 -3.00 -10.16
N PHE A 176 -25.05 -2.11 -10.77
CA PHE A 176 -24.78 -0.79 -10.20
C PHE A 176 -26.03 0.08 -10.14
N ARG A 177 -26.84 0.08 -11.19
CA ARG A 177 -28.11 0.82 -11.24
C ARG A 177 -29.06 0.37 -10.13
N GLU A 178 -29.34 -0.93 -10.07
CA GLU A 178 -30.21 -1.52 -9.03
C GLU A 178 -29.66 -1.26 -7.62
N THR A 179 -28.33 -1.28 -7.45
CA THR A 179 -27.69 -1.00 -6.16
C THR A 179 -27.80 0.47 -5.77
N CYS A 180 -27.61 1.41 -6.70
CA CYS A 180 -27.77 2.85 -6.43
C CYS A 180 -29.22 3.18 -6.06
N GLU A 181 -30.18 2.65 -6.83
CA GLU A 181 -31.61 2.82 -6.55
C GLU A 181 -31.99 2.26 -5.16
N LYS A 182 -31.54 1.04 -4.85
CA LYS A 182 -31.79 0.40 -3.55
C LYS A 182 -31.19 1.19 -2.39
N GLU A 183 -29.97 1.72 -2.56
CA GLU A 183 -29.27 2.45 -1.52
C GLU A 183 -29.67 3.94 -1.46
N GLY A 184 -30.47 4.43 -2.41
CA GLY A 184 -30.87 5.84 -2.52
C GLY A 184 -29.67 6.76 -2.71
N VAL A 185 -28.72 6.36 -3.57
CA VAL A 185 -27.49 7.09 -3.87
C VAL A 185 -27.64 7.78 -5.22
N GLU A 186 -27.35 9.07 -5.25
CA GLU A 186 -27.37 9.88 -6.47
C GLU A 186 -26.05 9.79 -7.26
N PRO A 187 -26.09 10.02 -8.58
CA PRO A 187 -24.89 10.14 -9.40
C PRO A 187 -23.87 11.14 -8.79
N GLY A 188 -22.64 10.68 -8.56
CA GLY A 188 -21.55 11.49 -8.03
C GLY A 188 -21.30 11.35 -6.52
N GLU A 189 -22.20 10.73 -5.77
CA GLU A 189 -22.06 10.56 -4.32
C GLU A 189 -21.12 9.41 -3.92
N VAL A 190 -21.00 8.40 -4.80
CA VAL A 190 -20.18 7.20 -4.56
C VAL A 190 -19.02 7.09 -5.53
N THR A 191 -17.86 6.73 -4.98
CA THR A 191 -16.70 6.28 -5.75
C THR A 191 -16.71 4.75 -5.85
N ALA A 192 -16.73 4.21 -7.06
CA ALA A 192 -16.57 2.78 -7.34
C ALA A 192 -15.09 2.44 -7.53
N HIS A 193 -14.52 1.64 -6.64
CA HIS A 193 -13.16 1.13 -6.71
C HIS A 193 -13.14 -0.34 -7.17
N SER A 194 -12.31 -0.67 -8.16
CA SER A 194 -12.10 -2.05 -8.61
C SER A 194 -10.65 -2.36 -8.89
N ASP A 195 -10.40 -3.66 -9.10
CA ASP A 195 -9.17 -4.08 -9.73
C ASP A 195 -9.08 -3.66 -11.22
N ARG A 196 -7.91 -3.86 -11.81
CA ARG A 196 -7.68 -3.65 -13.26
C ARG A 196 -7.94 -4.91 -14.09
N GLY A 197 -8.87 -5.77 -13.66
CA GLY A 197 -9.26 -6.95 -14.44
C GLY A 197 -9.82 -6.56 -15.81
N PRO A 198 -9.69 -7.40 -16.86
CA PRO A 198 -10.22 -7.11 -18.18
C PRO A 198 -11.70 -6.67 -18.19
N PRO A 199 -12.62 -7.28 -17.40
CA PRO A 199 -14.01 -6.82 -17.32
C PRO A 199 -14.16 -5.41 -16.69
N MET A 200 -13.26 -5.05 -15.78
CA MET A 200 -13.28 -3.77 -15.06
C MET A 200 -12.74 -2.63 -15.92
N THR A 201 -11.73 -2.93 -16.75
CA THR A 201 -11.10 -1.95 -17.64
C THR A 201 -11.75 -1.88 -19.02
N ALA A 202 -12.78 -2.69 -19.28
CA ALA A 202 -13.52 -2.64 -20.53
C ALA A 202 -14.13 -1.26 -20.73
N LYS A 203 -13.94 -0.69 -21.92
CA LYS A 203 -14.38 0.68 -22.25
C LYS A 203 -15.88 0.88 -21.97
N THR A 204 -16.69 -0.14 -22.27
CA THR A 204 -18.12 -0.16 -22.00
C THR A 204 -18.41 0.00 -20.52
N THR A 205 -17.78 -0.78 -19.64
CA THR A 205 -17.92 -0.66 -18.17
C THR A 205 -17.52 0.72 -17.66
N THR A 206 -16.43 1.30 -18.17
CA THR A 206 -15.98 2.64 -17.77
C THR A 206 -16.91 3.77 -18.19
N GLN A 207 -17.37 3.76 -19.44
CA GLN A 207 -18.33 4.76 -19.93
C GLN A 207 -19.63 4.71 -19.13
N LEU A 208 -20.05 3.51 -18.78
CA LEU A 208 -21.31 3.22 -18.14
C LEU A 208 -21.36 3.57 -16.66
N LEU A 209 -20.28 3.34 -15.91
CA LEU A 209 -20.20 3.88 -14.55
C LEU A 209 -20.12 5.41 -14.57
N ALA A 210 -19.52 6.01 -15.61
CA ALA A 210 -19.56 7.46 -15.79
C ALA A 210 -20.98 7.97 -16.11
N ASP A 211 -21.77 7.23 -16.90
CA ASP A 211 -23.17 7.57 -17.20
C ASP A 211 -24.07 7.48 -15.95
N LEU A 212 -23.76 6.56 -15.02
CA LEU A 212 -24.37 6.49 -13.69
C LEU A 212 -23.80 7.54 -12.71
N GLY A 213 -22.88 8.41 -13.17
CA GLY A 213 -22.17 9.42 -12.40
C GLY A 213 -21.25 8.88 -11.31
N LEU A 214 -20.91 7.59 -11.34
CA LEU A 214 -20.00 7.00 -10.36
C LEU A 214 -18.55 7.34 -10.71
N THR A 215 -17.82 7.88 -9.73
CA THR A 215 -16.39 8.13 -9.92
C THR A 215 -15.63 6.80 -9.88
N GLN A 216 -14.94 6.45 -10.96
CA GLN A 216 -14.14 5.22 -11.01
C GLN A 216 -12.73 5.42 -10.45
N SER A 217 -12.30 4.44 -9.65
CA SER A 217 -10.92 4.32 -9.18
C SER A 217 -10.42 2.90 -9.40
N PHE A 218 -9.17 2.75 -9.83
CA PHE A 218 -8.58 1.47 -10.17
C PHE A 218 -7.32 1.17 -9.35
N SER A 219 -7.21 -0.05 -8.82
CA SER A 219 -6.01 -0.57 -8.15
C SER A 219 -4.78 -0.51 -9.05
N ARG A 220 -3.58 -0.27 -8.52
CA ARG A 220 -2.35 -0.27 -9.33
C ARG A 220 -2.17 -1.63 -10.03
N PRO A 221 -1.66 -1.66 -11.27
CA PRO A 221 -1.44 -2.92 -11.97
C PRO A 221 -0.59 -3.88 -11.14
N ARG A 222 -1.08 -5.12 -10.99
CA ARG A 222 -0.43 -6.21 -10.25
C ARG A 222 -0.25 -5.95 -8.74
N VAL A 223 -1.11 -5.12 -8.14
CA VAL A 223 -1.12 -4.88 -6.69
C VAL A 223 -2.48 -5.32 -6.10
N SER A 224 -2.56 -6.57 -5.63
CA SER A 224 -3.75 -7.15 -4.98
C SER A 224 -4.17 -6.36 -3.72
N ASN A 225 -3.20 -5.81 -2.98
CA ASN A 225 -3.42 -5.10 -1.73
C ASN A 225 -4.34 -3.87 -1.86
N ASP A 226 -4.51 -3.33 -3.06
CA ASP A 226 -5.36 -2.16 -3.30
C ASP A 226 -6.87 -2.57 -3.32
N ASN A 227 -7.24 -3.87 -3.39
CA ASN A 227 -8.62 -4.39 -3.30
C ASN A 227 -8.83 -5.35 -2.10
N ALA A 228 -8.12 -5.13 -0.99
CA ALA A 228 -8.10 -6.05 0.16
C ALA A 228 -9.49 -6.33 0.77
N TYR A 229 -10.47 -5.44 0.57
CA TYR A 229 -11.80 -5.55 1.14
C TYR A 229 -12.65 -6.60 0.42
N SER A 230 -12.70 -6.56 -0.91
CA SER A 230 -13.38 -7.59 -1.70
C SER A 230 -12.69 -8.95 -1.54
N GLU A 231 -11.34 -8.98 -1.51
CA GLU A 231 -10.59 -10.23 -1.28
C GLU A 231 -10.92 -10.88 0.08
N SER A 232 -10.97 -10.07 1.14
CA SER A 232 -11.37 -10.56 2.47
C SER A 232 -12.80 -11.10 2.47
N GLN A 233 -13.73 -10.45 1.76
CA GLN A 233 -15.11 -10.90 1.66
C GLN A 233 -15.20 -12.24 0.92
N PHE A 234 -14.50 -12.40 -0.21
CA PHE A 234 -14.47 -13.65 -0.95
C PHE A 234 -13.81 -14.79 -0.17
N LYS A 235 -12.81 -14.47 0.66
CA LYS A 235 -12.24 -15.45 1.59
C LYS A 235 -13.31 -15.94 2.56
N THR A 236 -14.08 -15.04 3.18
CA THR A 236 -15.19 -15.42 4.06
C THR A 236 -16.20 -16.31 3.32
N LEU A 237 -16.57 -15.96 2.08
CA LEU A 237 -17.46 -16.77 1.25
C LEU A 237 -16.94 -18.20 1.04
N LYS A 238 -15.69 -18.34 0.59
CA LYS A 238 -15.12 -19.62 0.14
C LYS A 238 -14.67 -20.55 1.26
N TYR A 239 -14.42 -20.02 2.45
CA TYR A 239 -13.96 -20.81 3.61
C TYR A 239 -15.12 -21.28 4.52
N ARG A 240 -16.36 -20.93 4.19
CA ARG A 240 -17.53 -21.43 4.92
C ARG A 240 -17.69 -22.94 4.69
N PRO A 241 -18.00 -23.73 5.73
CA PRO A 241 -18.25 -25.17 5.58
C PRO A 241 -19.35 -25.51 4.59
N GLU A 242 -20.36 -24.65 4.45
CA GLU A 242 -21.49 -24.84 3.53
C GLU A 242 -21.16 -24.44 2.08
N PHE A 243 -19.99 -23.84 1.82
CA PHE A 243 -19.60 -23.47 0.47
C PHE A 243 -19.39 -24.73 -0.37
N PRO A 244 -20.20 -24.93 -1.43
CA PRO A 244 -20.16 -26.19 -2.15
C PRO A 244 -18.91 -26.29 -3.02
N GLY A 245 -18.41 -27.51 -3.21
CA GLY A 245 -17.30 -27.76 -4.12
C GLY A 245 -17.64 -27.41 -5.59
N ARG A 246 -18.92 -27.56 -5.96
CA ARG A 246 -19.53 -27.21 -7.25
C ARG A 246 -21.01 -26.87 -7.04
N PHE A 247 -21.51 -25.90 -7.80
CA PHE A 247 -22.92 -25.57 -7.86
C PHE A 247 -23.60 -26.39 -8.94
N GLY A 248 -24.79 -26.93 -8.66
CA GLY A 248 -25.53 -27.77 -9.61
C GLY A 248 -26.16 -26.98 -10.77
N SER A 249 -26.48 -25.71 -10.55
CA SER A 249 -27.05 -24.81 -11.55
C SER A 249 -26.85 -23.34 -11.17
N LEU A 250 -27.18 -22.43 -12.09
CA LEU A 250 -27.22 -20.99 -11.79
C LEU A 250 -28.23 -20.67 -10.67
N ALA A 251 -29.38 -21.35 -10.65
CA ALA A 251 -30.41 -21.18 -9.63
C ALA A 251 -29.92 -21.60 -8.23
N ASP A 252 -29.19 -22.73 -8.17
CA ASP A 252 -28.55 -23.21 -6.94
C ASP A 252 -27.52 -22.21 -6.41
N ALA A 253 -26.65 -21.70 -7.28
CA ALA A 253 -25.69 -20.66 -6.93
C ALA A 253 -26.35 -19.39 -6.39
N ARG A 254 -27.45 -18.94 -7.03
CA ARG A 254 -28.24 -17.78 -6.57
C ARG A 254 -28.90 -18.03 -5.22
N ALA A 255 -29.48 -19.22 -5.01
CA ALA A 255 -30.12 -19.59 -3.75
C ALA A 255 -29.12 -19.62 -2.59
N PHE A 256 -27.93 -20.20 -2.82
CA PHE A 256 -26.83 -20.18 -1.86
C PHE A 256 -26.38 -18.75 -1.55
N CYS A 257 -26.08 -17.94 -2.57
CA CYS A 257 -25.58 -16.58 -2.37
C CYS A 257 -26.60 -15.69 -1.66
N ARG A 258 -27.89 -15.83 -1.94
CA ARG A 258 -28.94 -15.09 -1.23
C ARG A 258 -28.88 -15.33 0.28
N ARG A 259 -28.87 -16.60 0.71
CA ARG A 259 -28.76 -16.96 2.13
C ARG A 259 -27.42 -16.50 2.72
N PHE A 260 -26.33 -16.68 1.97
CA PHE A 260 -25.00 -16.30 2.42
C PHE A 260 -24.89 -14.79 2.66
N PHE A 261 -25.31 -13.95 1.71
CA PHE A 261 -25.19 -12.50 1.84
C PHE A 261 -26.13 -11.92 2.90
N GLU A 262 -27.31 -12.52 3.08
CA GLU A 262 -28.21 -12.20 4.18
C GLU A 262 -27.53 -12.48 5.54
N TRP A 263 -27.01 -13.68 5.73
CA TRP A 263 -26.23 -14.05 6.91
C TRP A 263 -25.00 -13.15 7.11
N TYR A 264 -24.22 -12.92 6.05
CA TYR A 264 -23.01 -12.10 6.10
C TYR A 264 -23.32 -10.67 6.56
N ASN A 265 -24.36 -10.06 6.02
CA ASN A 265 -24.72 -8.68 6.38
C ASN A 265 -25.36 -8.59 7.78
N ARG A 266 -26.22 -9.55 8.15
CA ARG A 266 -27.10 -9.40 9.33
C ARG A 266 -26.67 -10.18 10.56
N GLU A 267 -25.87 -11.23 10.41
CA GLU A 267 -25.52 -12.14 11.50
C GLU A 267 -24.01 -12.27 11.71
N HIS A 268 -23.20 -12.13 10.66
CA HIS A 268 -21.75 -12.28 10.78
C HIS A 268 -21.12 -11.07 11.48
N TYR A 269 -20.41 -11.32 12.59
CA TYR A 269 -19.70 -10.28 13.33
C TYR A 269 -18.30 -10.03 12.77
N HIS A 270 -17.98 -8.77 12.50
CA HIS A 270 -16.68 -8.36 11.97
C HIS A 270 -15.78 -7.76 13.05
N SER A 271 -14.60 -8.34 13.26
CA SER A 271 -13.61 -7.85 14.23
C SER A 271 -13.09 -6.44 13.92
N SER A 272 -12.99 -6.09 12.63
CA SER A 272 -12.62 -4.74 12.17
C SER A 272 -13.67 -3.69 12.51
N LEU A 273 -14.93 -4.09 12.68
CA LEU A 273 -16.06 -3.23 13.03
C LEU A 273 -16.37 -3.24 14.54
N GLY A 274 -15.48 -3.76 15.39
CA GLY A 274 -15.77 -3.88 16.82
C GLY A 274 -16.79 -4.99 17.14
N LEU A 275 -16.77 -6.07 16.36
CA LEU A 275 -17.72 -7.19 16.44
C LEU A 275 -19.16 -6.73 16.23
N LEU A 276 -19.38 -5.77 15.35
CA LEU A 276 -20.69 -5.40 14.83
C LEU A 276 -20.97 -6.16 13.52
N THR A 277 -22.24 -6.27 13.16
CA THR A 277 -22.64 -6.82 11.86
C THR A 277 -22.53 -5.74 10.80
N PRO A 278 -22.19 -6.08 9.54
CA PRO A 278 -22.05 -5.09 8.48
C PRO A 278 -23.29 -4.22 8.30
N TRP A 279 -24.47 -4.83 8.38
CA TRP A 279 -25.75 -4.11 8.28
C TRP A 279 -25.91 -3.08 9.39
N SER A 280 -25.62 -3.43 10.65
CA SER A 280 -25.77 -2.49 11.77
C SER A 280 -24.92 -1.23 11.63
N VAL A 281 -23.71 -1.36 11.03
CA VAL A 281 -22.85 -0.21 10.74
C VAL A 281 -23.36 0.56 9.53
N HIS A 282 -23.85 -0.14 8.51
CA HIS A 282 -24.36 0.46 7.29
C HIS A 282 -25.65 1.27 7.50
N SER A 283 -26.60 0.75 8.29
CA SER A 283 -27.87 1.42 8.59
C SER A 283 -27.77 2.43 9.73
N GLY A 284 -26.66 2.47 10.46
CA GLY A 284 -26.46 3.34 11.63
C GLY A 284 -27.08 2.80 12.93
N GLU A 285 -27.72 1.63 12.92
CA GLU A 285 -28.34 1.00 14.10
C GLU A 285 -27.32 0.57 15.17
N PHE A 286 -26.02 0.55 14.83
CA PHE A 286 -24.96 0.07 15.71
C PHE A 286 -24.86 0.83 17.04
N GLU A 287 -25.26 2.10 17.11
CA GLU A 287 -25.22 2.89 18.34
C GLU A 287 -26.06 2.24 19.46
N GLN A 288 -27.26 1.76 19.12
CA GLN A 288 -28.16 1.08 20.06
C GLN A 288 -27.57 -0.26 20.51
N VAL A 289 -26.89 -0.96 19.60
CA VAL A 289 -26.20 -2.22 19.89
C VAL A 289 -25.03 -1.98 20.85
N LEU A 290 -24.24 -0.93 20.62
CA LEU A 290 -23.11 -0.56 21.49
C LEU A 290 -23.58 -0.14 22.89
N GLN A 291 -24.66 0.63 22.98
CA GLN A 291 -25.24 1.02 24.27
C GLN A 291 -25.66 -0.21 25.09
N LYS A 292 -26.46 -1.11 24.49
CA LYS A 292 -26.88 -2.35 25.14
C LYS A 292 -25.70 -3.22 25.59
N ARG A 293 -24.66 -3.33 24.74
CA ARG A 293 -23.43 -4.07 25.09
C ARG A 293 -22.69 -3.43 26.26
N GLN A 294 -22.60 -2.11 26.29
CA GLN A 294 -21.94 -1.39 27.38
C GLN A 294 -22.69 -1.58 28.70
N GLU A 295 -24.03 -1.58 28.69
CA GLU A 295 -24.86 -1.87 29.85
C GLU A 295 -24.61 -3.29 30.40
N VAL A 296 -24.49 -4.29 29.52
CA VAL A 296 -24.14 -5.67 29.92
C VAL A 296 -22.76 -5.72 30.56
N LEU A 297 -21.76 -5.08 29.95
CA LEU A 297 -20.40 -5.02 30.49
C LEU A 297 -20.33 -4.29 31.84
N ASN A 298 -21.12 -3.22 32.00
CA ASN A 298 -21.22 -2.50 33.27
C ASN A 298 -21.82 -3.36 34.38
N ARG A 299 -22.89 -4.12 34.07
CA ARG A 299 -23.49 -5.07 35.03
C ARG A 299 -22.50 -6.18 35.42
N ALA A 300 -21.78 -6.73 34.46
CA ALA A 300 -20.75 -7.74 34.71
C ALA A 300 -19.61 -7.21 35.59
N TYR A 301 -19.16 -5.98 35.34
CA TYR A 301 -18.15 -5.31 36.16
C TYR A 301 -18.63 -5.03 37.58
N ALA A 302 -19.88 -4.58 37.74
CA ALA A 302 -20.46 -4.35 39.06
C ALA A 302 -20.62 -5.65 39.88
N ALA A 303 -20.95 -6.76 39.24
CA ALA A 303 -21.10 -8.06 39.90
C ALA A 303 -19.75 -8.72 40.26
N HIS A 304 -18.73 -8.54 39.41
CA HIS A 304 -17.44 -9.23 39.52
C HIS A 304 -16.25 -8.32 39.17
N PRO A 305 -15.99 -7.24 39.93
CA PRO A 305 -14.91 -6.31 39.63
C PRO A 305 -13.53 -6.96 39.61
N GLU A 306 -13.32 -8.03 40.39
CA GLU A 306 -12.08 -8.81 40.47
C GLU A 306 -11.66 -9.45 39.13
N ARG A 307 -12.61 -9.72 38.24
CA ARG A 307 -12.34 -10.29 36.90
C ARG A 307 -11.75 -9.28 35.93
N PHE A 308 -11.80 -7.98 36.25
CA PHE A 308 -11.42 -6.90 35.35
C PHE A 308 -10.19 -6.15 35.87
N VAL A 309 -9.03 -6.82 35.84
CA VAL A 309 -7.73 -6.30 36.33
C VAL A 309 -7.27 -5.00 35.67
N ARG A 310 -7.83 -4.65 34.50
CA ARG A 310 -7.53 -3.41 33.75
C ARG A 310 -8.59 -2.31 33.96
N GLY A 311 -9.45 -2.46 34.97
CA GLY A 311 -10.55 -1.54 35.25
C GLY A 311 -11.80 -1.82 34.43
N ARG A 312 -12.72 -0.84 34.40
CA ARG A 312 -14.04 -0.99 33.80
C ARG A 312 -13.95 -1.28 32.29
N PRO A 313 -14.57 -2.37 31.78
CA PRO A 313 -14.53 -2.71 30.37
C PRO A 313 -15.33 -1.72 29.50
N THR A 314 -14.84 -1.46 28.29
CA THR A 314 -15.47 -0.56 27.30
C THR A 314 -15.71 -1.26 25.97
N VAL A 315 -16.86 -1.02 25.35
CA VAL A 315 -17.17 -1.55 24.02
C VAL A 315 -16.29 -0.92 22.95
N LYS A 316 -15.75 -1.75 22.05
CA LYS A 316 -14.99 -1.27 20.88
C LYS A 316 -15.97 -0.71 19.84
N ARG A 317 -15.73 0.51 19.39
CA ARG A 317 -16.52 1.18 18.33
C ARG A 317 -15.98 0.82 16.94
N PRO A 318 -16.79 0.93 15.87
CA PRO A 318 -16.29 0.81 14.51
C PRO A 318 -15.31 1.96 14.19
N PRO A 319 -14.47 1.82 13.15
CA PRO A 319 -13.57 2.89 12.73
C PRO A 319 -14.35 4.14 12.29
N THR A 320 -13.80 5.32 12.55
CA THR A 320 -14.37 6.59 12.09
C THR A 320 -13.96 6.92 10.65
N ARG A 321 -12.87 6.31 10.17
CA ARG A 321 -12.29 6.47 8.84
C ARG A 321 -11.75 5.13 8.36
N VAL A 322 -11.95 4.84 7.08
CA VAL A 322 -11.33 3.72 6.38
C VAL A 322 -10.77 4.22 5.06
N TRP A 323 -9.83 3.49 4.48
CA TRP A 323 -9.18 3.94 3.26
C TRP A 323 -8.79 2.80 2.34
N ILE A 324 -8.79 3.10 1.04
CA ILE A 324 -8.05 2.37 0.03
C ILE A 324 -6.73 3.11 -0.14
N ASN A 325 -5.66 2.48 0.37
CA ASN A 325 -4.34 3.07 0.59
C ASN A 325 -4.35 4.29 1.52
N GLU A 326 -3.54 4.21 2.58
CA GLU A 326 -3.49 5.27 3.58
C GLU A 326 -2.99 6.59 2.96
N PRO A 327 -3.67 7.72 3.21
CA PRO A 327 -3.16 9.03 2.85
C PRO A 327 -1.85 9.29 3.60
N GLN A 328 -0.78 9.64 2.90
CA GLN A 328 0.43 10.09 3.58
C GLN A 328 0.14 11.43 4.26
N ALA A 329 0.43 11.53 5.56
CA ALA A 329 0.38 12.80 6.26
C ALA A 329 1.24 13.80 5.49
N VAL A 330 0.63 14.87 5.01
CA VAL A 330 1.37 15.99 4.41
C VAL A 330 2.21 16.56 5.55
N GLU A 331 3.50 16.24 5.58
CA GLU A 331 4.46 17.00 6.37
C GLU A 331 4.44 18.41 5.79
N ILE A 332 3.67 19.31 6.42
CA ILE A 332 3.77 20.74 6.18
C ILE A 332 5.16 21.11 6.65
N SER A 333 6.11 21.11 5.72
CA SER A 333 7.45 21.62 5.92
C SER A 333 7.31 23.07 6.38
N LYS A 334 7.65 23.31 7.65
CA LYS A 334 7.64 24.65 8.28
C LYS A 334 8.81 25.49 7.81
#